data_AF-A0A842PA28-F1
#
_entry.id   AF-A0A842PA28-F1
#
_cell.length_a   1.000
_cell.length_b   1.000
_cell.length_c   1.000
_cell.angle_alpha   90.00
_cell.angle_beta   90.00
_cell.angle_gamma   90.00
#
_symmetry.space_group_name_H-M   'P 1'
#
loop_
_entity.id
_entity.type
_entity.pdbx_description
1 polymer ?
#
loop_
_entity_poly.entity_id
_entity_poly.type
_entity_poly.pdbx_seq_one_letter_code
_entity_poly.pdbx_strand_id
1 'polypeptide(L)'
;MKMVKYQKSIKKGIVKEENIGKIGWCARYIAGANKEVAREIVSCINIDTLSSKIKIEEDASGNIVFCVVGIAAASKEAGLKLVDSVLKRIEKEEDIRQIGWCLGNIAEANKEVAREIANRINVDVLSSKIEKEADIGKIGWCVEGIAAASEEVAREIVNRLNPRLRKELQKGGWLR
;
A
#
# COMPACT_ATOMS: atom_id res chain seq x y z
N MET A 1 -34.73 -6.82 -7.33
CA MET A 1 -34.88 -5.34 -7.38
C MET A 1 -34.12 -4.56 -6.28
N LYS A 2 -34.03 -5.04 -5.03
CA LYS A 2 -33.35 -4.32 -3.93
C LYS A 2 -31.83 -4.14 -4.12
N MET A 3 -31.09 -5.15 -4.59
CA MET A 3 -29.63 -5.05 -4.79
C MET A 3 -29.22 -3.95 -5.78
N VAL A 4 -29.90 -3.83 -6.91
CA VAL A 4 -29.61 -2.82 -7.94
C VAL A 4 -29.81 -1.39 -7.40
N LYS A 5 -30.79 -1.20 -6.50
CA LYS A 5 -31.02 0.09 -5.84
C LYS A 5 -29.86 0.48 -4.91
N TYR A 6 -29.35 -0.48 -4.13
CA TYR A 6 -28.22 -0.24 -3.22
C TYR A 6 -26.92 0.05 -3.97
N GLN A 7 -26.61 -0.73 -5.01
CA GLN A 7 -25.43 -0.48 -5.86
C GLN A 7 -25.45 0.94 -6.45
N LYS A 8 -26.58 1.39 -6.99
CA LYS A 8 -26.72 2.77 -7.50
C LYS A 8 -26.49 3.83 -6.42
N SER A 9 -27.02 3.60 -5.21
CA SER A 9 -26.83 4.51 -4.09
C SER A 9 -25.36 4.59 -3.67
N ILE A 10 -24.67 3.45 -3.60
CA ILE A 10 -23.24 3.39 -3.26
C ILE A 10 -22.39 4.10 -4.32
N LYS A 11 -22.65 3.85 -5.61
CA LYS A 11 -21.96 4.54 -6.72
C LYS A 11 -22.11 6.06 -6.61
N LYS A 12 -23.32 6.56 -6.31
CA LYS A 12 -23.56 8.00 -6.11
C LYS A 12 -22.84 8.55 -4.87
N GLY A 13 -22.79 7.77 -3.79
CA GLY A 13 -22.11 8.16 -2.55
C GLY A 13 -20.60 8.25 -2.72
N ILE A 14 -19.97 7.20 -3.27
CA ILE A 14 -18.51 7.13 -3.39
C ILE A 14 -17.92 8.19 -4.32
N VAL A 15 -18.65 8.56 -5.39
CA VAL A 15 -18.22 9.61 -6.32
C VAL A 15 -18.22 11.00 -5.67
N LYS A 16 -19.06 11.20 -4.65
CA LYS A 16 -19.15 12.46 -3.90
C LYS A 16 -18.31 12.47 -2.62
N GLU A 17 -17.79 11.32 -2.21
CA GLU A 17 -17.02 11.21 -0.99
C GLU A 17 -15.67 11.91 -1.19
N GLU A 18 -15.30 12.74 -0.23
CA GLU A 18 -14.06 13.50 -0.31
C GLU A 18 -12.92 12.80 0.41
N ASN A 19 -13.24 12.08 1.49
CA ASN A 19 -12.28 11.36 2.31
C ASN A 19 -11.81 10.07 1.61
N ILE A 20 -10.53 10.02 1.25
CA ILE A 20 -9.95 8.90 0.51
C ILE A 20 -9.90 7.61 1.33
N GLY A 21 -9.79 7.71 2.65
CA GLY A 21 -9.83 6.56 3.55
C GLY A 21 -11.20 5.87 3.51
N LYS A 22 -12.29 6.64 3.56
CA LYS A 22 -13.67 6.12 3.43
C LYS A 22 -13.91 5.47 2.07
N ILE A 23 -13.40 6.08 1.00
CA ILE A 23 -13.43 5.49 -0.35
C ILE A 23 -12.73 4.12 -0.34
N GLY A 24 -11.52 4.06 0.23
CA GLY A 24 -10.73 2.84 0.40
C GLY A 24 -11.44 1.75 1.17
N TRP A 25 -11.93 2.07 2.36
CA TRP A 25 -12.68 1.14 3.21
C TRP A 25 -13.91 0.58 2.49
N CYS A 26 -14.69 1.45 1.85
CA CYS A 26 -15.86 1.05 1.08
C CYS A 26 -15.47 0.07 -0.04
N ALA A 27 -14.46 0.41 -0.83
CA ALA A 27 -13.96 -0.44 -1.90
C ALA A 27 -13.44 -1.80 -1.38
N ARG A 28 -12.66 -1.82 -0.28
CA ARG A 28 -12.13 -3.05 0.32
C ARG A 28 -13.24 -3.97 0.79
N TYR A 29 -14.20 -3.46 1.58
CA TYR A 29 -15.28 -4.30 2.11
C TYR A 29 -16.17 -4.85 1.01
N ILE A 30 -16.49 -4.04 0.00
CA ILE A 30 -17.26 -4.52 -1.15
C ILE A 30 -16.46 -5.55 -1.93
N ALA A 31 -15.15 -5.36 -2.15
CA ALA A 31 -14.31 -6.33 -2.84
C ALA A 31 -14.24 -7.68 -2.10
N GLY A 32 -14.20 -7.65 -0.77
CA GLY A 32 -14.26 -8.84 0.08
C GLY A 32 -15.59 -9.59 -0.05
N ALA A 33 -16.71 -8.88 -0.20
CA ALA A 33 -18.04 -9.48 -0.35
C ALA A 33 -18.37 -9.90 -1.80
N ASN A 34 -18.04 -9.04 -2.77
CA ASN A 34 -18.29 -9.23 -4.20
C ASN A 34 -17.33 -8.37 -5.05
N LYS A 35 -16.31 -9.02 -5.63
CA LYS A 35 -15.29 -8.37 -6.46
C LYS A 35 -15.84 -7.69 -7.71
N GLU A 36 -16.84 -8.27 -8.37
CA GLU A 36 -17.41 -7.69 -9.60
C GLU A 36 -18.10 -6.37 -9.31
N VAL A 37 -18.89 -6.32 -8.24
CA VAL A 37 -19.56 -5.10 -7.78
C VAL A 37 -18.55 -4.04 -7.35
N ALA A 38 -17.49 -4.44 -6.64
CA ALA A 38 -16.42 -3.53 -6.26
C ALA A 38 -15.75 -2.90 -7.48
N ARG A 39 -15.43 -3.73 -8.49
CA ARG A 39 -14.83 -3.28 -9.76
C ARG A 39 -15.73 -2.27 -10.48
N GLU A 40 -17.02 -2.54 -10.58
CA GLU A 40 -17.98 -1.59 -11.19
C GLU A 40 -18.12 -0.27 -10.42
N ILE A 41 -17.96 -0.30 -9.10
CA ILE A 41 -18.01 0.91 -8.28
C ILE A 41 -16.74 1.71 -8.46
N VAL A 42 -15.57 1.05 -8.42
CA VAL A 42 -14.27 1.69 -8.63
C VAL A 42 -14.14 2.26 -10.05
N SER A 43 -14.75 1.64 -11.06
CA SER A 43 -14.75 2.20 -12.42
C SER A 43 -15.51 3.53 -12.54
N CYS A 44 -16.33 3.90 -11.55
CA CYS A 44 -16.99 5.21 -11.50
C CYS A 44 -16.14 6.29 -10.80
N ILE A 45 -15.04 5.92 -10.14
CA ILE A 45 -14.18 6.85 -9.42
C ILE A 45 -13.22 7.53 -10.41
N ASN A 46 -13.09 8.86 -10.30
CA ASN A 46 -12.04 9.58 -11.02
C ASN A 46 -10.69 9.32 -10.33
N ILE A 47 -9.90 8.41 -10.92
CA ILE A 47 -8.60 8.01 -10.39
C ILE A 47 -7.59 9.16 -10.40
N ASP A 48 -7.65 10.09 -11.36
CA ASP A 48 -6.73 11.23 -11.41
C ASP A 48 -6.99 12.22 -10.25
N THR A 49 -8.26 12.44 -9.94
CA THR A 49 -8.66 13.21 -8.75
C THR A 49 -8.22 12.50 -7.47
N LEU A 50 -8.44 11.19 -7.37
CA LEU A 50 -8.04 10.39 -6.20
C LEU A 50 -6.52 10.41 -6.00
N SER A 51 -5.77 10.25 -7.09
CA SER A 51 -4.30 10.32 -7.14
C SER A 51 -3.79 11.68 -6.65
N SER A 52 -4.44 12.76 -7.06
CA SER A 52 -4.10 14.12 -6.60
C SER A 52 -4.36 14.30 -5.10
N LYS A 53 -5.47 13.75 -4.58
CA LYS A 53 -5.78 13.78 -3.14
C LYS A 53 -4.76 13.01 -2.30
N ILE A 54 -4.33 11.83 -2.75
CA ILE A 54 -3.27 11.04 -2.07
C ILE A 54 -1.97 11.84 -1.93
N LYS A 55 -1.60 12.64 -2.94
CA LYS A 55 -0.35 13.43 -2.91
C LYS A 55 -0.34 14.51 -1.83
N ILE A 56 -1.50 15.05 -1.46
CA ILE A 56 -1.64 16.13 -0.47
C ILE A 56 -2.13 15.64 0.89
N GLU A 57 -2.70 14.43 0.98
CA GLU A 57 -3.18 13.84 2.24
C GLU A 57 -2.05 13.74 3.26
N GLU A 58 -2.26 14.30 4.45
CA GLU A 58 -1.26 14.33 5.52
C GLU A 58 -1.24 13.02 6.30
N ASP A 59 -2.39 12.35 6.43
CA ASP A 59 -2.46 11.02 7.04
C ASP A 59 -1.95 9.95 6.07
N ALA A 60 -0.62 9.83 6.04
CA ALA A 60 0.09 8.80 5.28
C ALA A 60 -0.22 7.39 5.80
N SER A 61 -0.53 7.26 7.09
CA SER A 61 -0.62 5.97 7.78
C SER A 61 -1.97 5.28 7.54
N GLY A 62 -3.10 5.97 7.69
CA GLY A 62 -4.41 5.34 7.59
C GLY A 62 -5.02 5.53 6.21
N ASN A 63 -5.37 6.77 5.89
CA ASN A 63 -6.23 7.09 4.75
C ASN A 63 -5.62 6.72 3.40
N ILE A 64 -4.32 6.98 3.20
CA ILE A 64 -3.65 6.66 1.94
C ILE A 64 -3.58 5.15 1.72
N VAL A 65 -3.15 4.41 2.75
CA VAL A 65 -3.00 2.96 2.65
C VAL A 65 -4.36 2.31 2.41
N PHE A 66 -5.38 2.64 3.20
CA PHE A 66 -6.72 2.07 3.01
C PHE A 66 -7.32 2.42 1.65
N CYS A 67 -7.09 3.64 1.16
CA CYS A 67 -7.49 4.04 -0.19
C CYS A 67 -6.89 3.10 -1.24
N VAL A 68 -5.56 3.00 -1.29
CA VAL A 68 -4.84 2.24 -2.31
C VAL A 68 -5.18 0.76 -2.22
N VAL A 69 -5.22 0.22 -1.01
CA VAL A 69 -5.56 -1.18 -0.74
C VAL A 69 -6.98 -1.50 -1.22
N GLY A 70 -7.96 -0.66 -0.88
CA GLY A 70 -9.34 -0.85 -1.30
C GLY A 70 -9.50 -0.80 -2.82
N ILE A 71 -8.84 0.17 -3.47
CA ILE A 71 -8.85 0.29 -4.93
C ILE A 71 -8.18 -0.91 -5.58
N ALA A 72 -7.00 -1.33 -5.10
CA ALA A 72 -6.25 -2.45 -5.67
C ALA A 72 -6.95 -3.80 -5.49
N ALA A 73 -7.66 -3.98 -4.37
CA ALA A 73 -8.50 -5.16 -4.11
C ALA A 73 -9.69 -5.24 -5.09
N ALA A 74 -10.23 -4.09 -5.50
CA ALA A 74 -11.40 -3.99 -6.37
C ALA A 74 -11.04 -4.00 -7.88
N SER A 75 -9.97 -3.30 -8.27
CA SER A 75 -9.46 -3.25 -9.64
C SER A 75 -7.95 -3.10 -9.65
N LYS A 76 -7.27 -4.07 -10.27
CA LYS A 76 -5.84 -4.01 -10.53
C LYS A 76 -5.48 -2.78 -11.36
N GLU A 77 -6.21 -2.52 -12.44
CA GLU A 77 -5.89 -1.41 -13.36
C GLU A 77 -5.98 -0.06 -12.65
N ALA A 78 -6.99 0.13 -11.78
CA ALA A 78 -7.11 1.33 -10.97
C ALA A 78 -5.99 1.44 -9.93
N GLY A 79 -5.61 0.32 -9.29
CA GLY A 79 -4.49 0.28 -8.35
C GLY A 79 -3.16 0.66 -8.99
N LEU A 80 -2.87 0.16 -10.19
CA LEU A 80 -1.64 0.48 -10.94
C LEU A 80 -1.51 1.98 -11.26
N LYS A 81 -2.63 2.66 -11.52
CA LYS A 81 -2.65 4.12 -11.74
C LYS A 81 -2.32 4.94 -10.49
N LEU A 82 -2.38 4.35 -9.30
CA LEU A 82 -2.05 5.02 -8.04
C LEU A 82 -0.59 4.83 -7.61
N VAL A 83 0.17 3.96 -8.29
CA VAL A 83 1.56 3.60 -7.93
C VAL A 83 2.44 4.84 -7.75
N ASP A 84 2.41 5.77 -8.70
CA ASP A 84 3.26 6.98 -8.66
C ASP A 84 2.99 7.84 -7.43
N SER A 85 1.73 7.91 -7.00
CA SER A 85 1.32 8.67 -5.83
C SER A 85 1.73 7.97 -4.54
N VAL A 86 1.67 6.64 -4.52
CA VAL A 86 2.13 5.82 -3.39
C VAL A 86 3.64 5.89 -3.24
N LEU A 87 4.39 5.77 -4.33
CA LEU A 87 5.85 5.88 -4.32
C LEU A 87 6.31 7.20 -3.73
N LYS A 88 5.74 8.32 -4.18
CA LYS A 88 6.03 9.65 -3.62
C LYS A 88 5.72 9.77 -2.13
N ARG A 89 4.79 8.95 -1.61
CA ARG A 89 4.50 8.90 -0.17
C ARG A 89 5.45 8.01 0.59
N ILE A 90 5.79 6.83 0.07
CA ILE A 90 6.83 5.97 0.64
C ILE A 90 8.18 6.71 0.73
N GLU A 91 8.54 7.48 -0.30
CA GLU A 91 9.78 8.27 -0.30
C GLU A 91 9.79 9.37 0.77
N LYS A 92 8.63 9.92 1.14
CA LYS A 92 8.50 10.97 2.18
C LYS A 92 8.27 10.41 3.59
N GLU A 93 7.82 9.17 3.71
CA GLU A 93 7.55 8.53 4.99
C GLU A 93 8.85 8.20 5.71
N GLU A 94 9.00 8.64 6.96
CA GLU A 94 10.20 8.36 7.76
C GLU A 94 10.00 7.15 8.67
N ASP A 95 8.77 6.81 9.03
CA ASP A 95 8.48 5.60 9.80
C ASP A 95 8.54 4.36 8.89
N ILE A 96 9.67 3.66 8.95
CA ILE A 96 9.88 2.45 8.15
C ILE A 96 8.86 1.33 8.47
N ARG A 97 8.28 1.31 9.68
CA ARG A 97 7.22 0.35 10.00
C ARG A 97 5.97 0.63 9.18
N GLN A 98 5.65 1.91 8.95
CA GLN A 98 4.51 2.30 8.12
C GLN A 98 4.75 1.96 6.65
N ILE A 99 5.99 2.12 6.15
CA ILE A 99 6.36 1.68 4.80
C ILE A 99 6.11 0.18 4.63
N GLY A 100 6.63 -0.64 5.55
CA GLY A 100 6.42 -2.08 5.54
C GLY A 100 4.95 -2.46 5.63
N TRP A 101 4.23 -1.85 6.57
CA TRP A 101 2.80 -2.11 6.76
C TRP A 101 1.99 -1.74 5.51
N CYS A 102 2.28 -0.61 4.87
CA CYS A 102 1.65 -0.20 3.62
C CYS A 102 1.86 -1.24 2.51
N LEU A 103 3.13 -1.63 2.24
CA LEU A 103 3.45 -2.60 1.20
C LEU A 103 2.84 -3.98 1.48
N GLY A 104 2.88 -4.44 2.73
CA GLY A 104 2.28 -5.70 3.14
C GLY A 104 0.76 -5.73 2.91
N ASN A 105 0.05 -4.66 3.28
CA ASN A 105 -1.39 -4.56 3.05
C ASN A 105 -1.73 -4.47 1.56
N ILE A 106 -0.94 -3.76 0.76
CA ILE A 106 -1.15 -3.71 -0.69
C ILE A 106 -0.88 -5.09 -1.30
N ALA A 107 0.13 -5.83 -0.83
CA ALA A 107 0.42 -7.18 -1.30
C ALA A 107 -0.71 -8.18 -0.98
N GLU A 108 -1.30 -8.08 0.21
CA GLU A 108 -2.49 -8.84 0.60
C GLU A 108 -3.66 -8.56 -0.35
N ALA A 109 -3.87 -7.29 -0.69
CA ALA A 109 -4.95 -6.86 -1.56
C ALA A 109 -4.73 -7.22 -3.03
N ASN A 110 -3.52 -6.98 -3.53
CA ASN A 110 -3.12 -7.20 -4.91
C ASN A 110 -1.58 -7.27 -5.05
N LYS A 111 -1.05 -8.49 -5.16
CA LYS A 111 0.38 -8.76 -5.33
C LYS A 111 1.03 -8.03 -6.51
N GLU A 112 0.33 -7.86 -7.63
CA GLU A 112 0.92 -7.24 -8.83
C GLU A 112 1.11 -5.74 -8.64
N VAL A 113 0.13 -5.06 -8.02
CA VAL A 113 0.26 -3.64 -7.64
C VAL A 113 1.37 -3.45 -6.62
N ALA A 114 1.45 -4.32 -5.60
CA ALA A 114 2.50 -4.25 -4.59
C ALA A 114 3.89 -4.45 -5.20
N ARG A 115 4.04 -5.44 -6.07
CA ARG A 115 5.31 -5.72 -6.77
C ARG A 115 5.75 -4.54 -7.64
N GLU A 116 4.81 -3.91 -8.34
CA GLU A 116 5.09 -2.71 -9.15
C GLU A 116 5.61 -1.56 -8.29
N ILE A 117 5.04 -1.35 -7.10
CA ILE A 117 5.54 -0.36 -6.14
C ILE A 117 6.94 -0.76 -5.66
N ALA A 118 7.11 -2.00 -5.18
CA ALA A 118 8.38 -2.46 -4.62
C ALA A 118 9.54 -2.34 -5.62
N ASN A 119 9.32 -2.72 -6.87
CA ASN A 119 10.34 -2.66 -7.92
C ASN A 119 10.74 -1.22 -8.33
N ARG A 120 9.93 -0.22 -7.94
CA ARG A 120 10.17 1.19 -8.24
C ARG A 120 10.59 2.01 -7.03
N ILE A 121 10.70 1.40 -5.86
CA ILE A 121 11.23 2.05 -4.66
C ILE A 121 12.71 2.39 -4.88
N ASN A 122 13.11 3.57 -4.43
CA ASN A 122 14.51 3.92 -4.31
C ASN A 122 15.14 3.14 -3.14
N VAL A 123 15.80 2.03 -3.48
CA VAL A 123 16.46 1.12 -2.53
C VAL A 123 17.49 1.84 -1.67
N ASP A 124 18.25 2.79 -2.21
CA ASP A 124 19.26 3.55 -1.46
C ASP A 124 18.63 4.43 -0.37
N VAL A 125 17.57 5.16 -0.72
CA VAL A 125 16.84 6.00 0.24
C VAL A 125 16.23 5.15 1.33
N LEU A 126 15.57 4.04 0.98
CA LEU A 126 14.94 3.17 1.96
C LEU A 126 15.96 2.47 2.86
N SER A 127 17.07 1.99 2.29
CA SER A 127 18.14 1.36 3.07
C SER A 127 18.74 2.36 4.06
N SER A 128 18.96 3.62 3.65
CA SER A 128 19.44 4.67 4.56
C SER A 128 18.48 4.95 5.72
N LYS A 129 17.16 4.94 5.49
CA LYS A 129 16.16 5.08 6.55
C LYS A 129 16.20 3.89 7.52
N ILE A 130 16.31 2.68 6.99
CA ILE A 130 16.43 1.45 7.80
C ILE A 130 17.68 1.48 8.67
N GLU A 131 18.82 1.94 8.15
CA GLU A 131 20.06 2.00 8.93
C GLU A 131 20.03 3.03 10.07
N LYS A 132 19.16 4.03 9.97
CA LYS A 132 18.94 5.03 11.04
C LYS A 132 17.99 4.54 12.12
N GLU A 133 17.19 3.52 11.85
CA GLU A 133 16.26 2.96 12.84
C GLU A 133 17.01 2.08 13.84
N ALA A 134 16.72 2.27 15.12
CA ALA A 134 17.32 1.51 16.20
C ALA A 134 16.45 0.32 16.62
N ASP A 135 15.13 0.40 16.37
CA ASP A 135 14.17 -0.65 16.68
C ASP A 135 14.25 -1.79 15.65
N ILE A 136 14.95 -2.86 16.02
CA ILE A 136 15.08 -4.08 15.21
C ILE A 136 13.72 -4.68 14.83
N GLY A 137 12.71 -4.54 15.70
CA GLY A 137 11.35 -4.99 15.40
C GLY A 137 10.79 -4.21 14.22
N LYS A 138 10.84 -2.87 14.24
CA LYS A 138 10.38 -2.04 13.11
C LYS A 138 11.13 -2.36 11.82
N ILE A 139 12.43 -2.62 11.89
CA ILE A 139 13.22 -3.03 10.73
C ILE A 139 12.72 -4.37 10.19
N GLY A 140 12.54 -5.36 11.05
CA GLY A 140 12.02 -6.68 10.68
C GLY A 140 10.66 -6.60 10.00
N TRP A 141 9.72 -5.87 10.59
CA TRP A 141 8.39 -5.60 10.02
C TRP A 141 8.46 -4.86 8.68
N CYS A 142 9.39 -3.92 8.53
CA CYS A 142 9.63 -3.23 7.26
C CYS A 142 10.06 -4.20 6.16
N VAL A 143 11.10 -4.99 6.44
CA VAL A 143 11.65 -5.97 5.50
C VAL A 143 10.61 -7.04 5.14
N GLU A 144 9.84 -7.53 6.11
CA GLU A 144 8.75 -8.50 5.86
C GLU A 144 7.67 -7.91 4.95
N GLY A 145 7.24 -6.67 5.21
CA GLY A 145 6.26 -5.98 4.37
C GLY A 145 6.73 -5.78 2.93
N ILE A 146 8.02 -5.47 2.74
CA ILE A 146 8.62 -5.39 1.41
C ILE A 146 8.70 -6.77 0.77
N ALA A 147 9.10 -7.81 1.51
CA ALA A 147 9.19 -9.18 1.00
C ALA A 147 7.84 -9.72 0.54
N ALA A 148 6.75 -9.36 1.22
CA ALA A 148 5.39 -9.68 0.80
C ALA A 148 5.05 -9.10 -0.59
N ALA A 149 5.63 -7.94 -0.94
CA ALA A 149 5.48 -7.30 -2.24
C ALA A 149 6.49 -7.81 -3.28
N SER A 150 7.76 -7.93 -2.90
CA SER A 150 8.87 -8.42 -3.73
C SER A 150 10.03 -8.92 -2.85
N GLU A 151 10.19 -10.25 -2.79
CA GLU A 151 11.31 -10.90 -2.09
C GLU A 151 12.68 -10.46 -2.64
N GLU A 152 12.76 -10.21 -3.95
CA GLU A 152 13.99 -9.77 -4.60
C GLU A 152 14.45 -8.41 -4.08
N VAL A 153 13.53 -7.44 -4.02
CA VAL A 153 13.81 -6.09 -3.50
C VAL A 153 14.13 -6.14 -2.01
N ALA A 154 13.40 -6.95 -1.23
CA ALA A 154 13.70 -7.14 0.19
C ALA A 154 15.11 -7.70 0.41
N ARG A 155 15.51 -8.70 -0.38
CA ARG A 155 16.86 -9.28 -0.32
C ARG A 155 17.93 -8.27 -0.73
N GLU A 156 17.67 -7.45 -1.74
CA GLU A 156 18.57 -6.38 -2.15
C GLU A 156 18.80 -5.38 -1.01
N ILE A 157 17.73 -4.91 -0.36
CA ILE A 157 17.80 -4.02 0.80
C ILE A 157 18.64 -4.65 1.91
N VAL A 158 18.31 -5.89 2.30
CA VAL A 158 19.03 -6.63 3.35
C VAL A 158 20.52 -6.74 3.03
N ASN A 159 20.88 -7.00 1.78
CA ASN A 159 22.27 -7.12 1.35
C ASN A 159 23.05 -5.80 1.43
N ARG A 160 22.37 -4.65 1.27
CA ARG A 160 22.96 -3.31 1.42
C ARG A 160 23.13 -2.88 2.87
N LEU A 161 22.37 -3.46 3.81
CA LEU A 161 22.51 -3.13 5.24
C LEU A 161 23.89 -3.49 5.77
N ASN A 162 24.38 -2.68 6.72
CA ASN A 162 25.63 -3.01 7.40
C ASN A 162 25.58 -4.42 8.08
N PRO A 163 26.73 -5.10 8.19
CA PRO A 163 26.79 -6.47 8.69
C PRO A 163 26.27 -6.65 10.13
N ARG A 164 26.32 -5.60 10.95
CA ARG A 164 25.82 -5.65 12.33
C ARG A 164 24.30 -5.78 12.33
N LEU A 165 23.59 -4.91 11.61
CA LEU A 165 22.12 -4.96 11.49
C LEU A 165 21.64 -6.30 10.92
N ARG A 166 22.30 -6.81 9.87
CA ARG A 166 21.99 -8.14 9.32
C ARG A 166 22.05 -9.25 10.36
N LYS A 167 23.10 -9.25 11.20
CA LYS A 167 23.23 -10.24 12.28
C LYS A 167 22.12 -10.11 13.31
N GLU A 168 21.72 -8.89 13.69
CA GLU A 168 20.61 -8.68 14.62
C GLU A 168 19.27 -9.15 14.05
N LEU A 169 19.02 -8.92 12.76
CA LEU A 169 17.82 -9.42 12.09
C LEU A 169 17.79 -10.96 11.99
N GLN A 170 18.94 -11.60 11.75
CA GLN A 170 19.06 -13.06 11.79
C GLN A 170 18.78 -13.62 13.20
N LYS A 171 19.38 -13.02 14.25
CA LYS A 171 19.10 -13.41 15.64
C LYS A 171 17.62 -13.24 16.00
N GLY A 172 16.98 -12.20 15.47
CA GLY A 172 15.56 -11.94 15.66
C GLY A 172 14.62 -12.84 14.86
N GLY A 173 15.16 -13.74 14.01
CA GLY A 173 14.35 -14.66 13.19
C GLY A 173 13.67 -14.03 11.97
N TRP A 174 14.02 -12.78 11.64
CA TRP A 174 13.46 -12.03 10.51
C TRP A 174 14.09 -12.41 9.17
N LEU A 175 15.33 -12.90 9.20
CA LEU A 175 16.05 -13.40 8.02
C LEU A 175 16.27 -14.91 8.21
N ARG A 176 15.75 -15.71 7.29
CA ARG A 176 15.91 -17.17 7.26
C ARG A 176 16.87 -17.59 6.17
#